data_AF-A0A9W4KVA4-F1
#
_entry.id   AF-A0A9W4KVA4-F1
#
_cell.length_a   1.000
_cell.length_b   1.000
_cell.length_c   1.000
_cell.angle_alpha   90.00
_cell.angle_beta   90.00
_cell.angle_gamma   90.00
#
_symmetry.space_group_name_H-M   'P 1'
#
loop_
_entity.id
_entity.type
_entity.pdbx_description
1 polymer ?
#
loop_
_entity_poly.entity_id
_entity_poly.type
_entity_poly.pdbx_seq_one_letter_code
_entity_poly.pdbx_strand_id
1 'polypeptide(L)'
;MILKGVEILKPIIFDVDTGIDDAMAMAYALNSPELEVLGFTTCFGNVPVVESTRNTLAVLEKLNRRIPVFEGADQTLVRGRKKKYPKHVHGEDGLGNTLQFEPTIKASQGNAADFIIDQVKSRPHEITIVAVGPLTNIALAIKKAPTIMSL
;
A
#
# COMPACT_ATOMS: atom_id res chain seq x y z
N MET A 1 -0.34 -28.06 22.45
CA MET A 1 1.03 -27.72 22.88
C MET A 1 1.56 -26.69 21.89
N ILE A 2 1.28 -25.41 22.12
CA ILE A 2 1.75 -24.31 21.25
C ILE A 2 3.08 -23.86 21.84
N LEU A 3 4.16 -24.05 21.10
CA LEU A 3 5.49 -23.60 21.50
C LEU A 3 5.48 -22.07 21.54
N LYS A 4 5.56 -21.50 22.74
CA LYS A 4 5.85 -20.08 22.96
C LYS A 4 7.32 -19.81 22.60
N GLY A 5 7.62 -19.75 21.32
CA GLY A 5 8.75 -18.96 20.80
C GLY A 5 8.24 -17.54 20.57
N VAL A 6 9.06 -16.53 20.81
CA VAL A 6 8.76 -15.15 20.39
C VAL A 6 8.65 -15.19 18.87
N GLU A 7 7.44 -15.16 18.31
CA GLU A 7 7.26 -14.94 16.87
C GLU A 7 7.75 -13.53 16.59
N ILE A 8 8.94 -13.43 15.97
CA ILE A 8 9.43 -12.18 15.45
C ILE A 8 8.51 -11.83 14.29
N LEU A 9 7.65 -10.84 14.49
CA LEU A 9 6.78 -10.33 13.43
C LEU A 9 7.64 -9.84 12.28
N LYS A 10 7.25 -10.19 11.06
CA LYS A 10 7.93 -9.71 9.86
C LYS A 10 7.37 -8.32 9.51
N PRO A 11 8.18 -7.24 9.57
CA PRO A 11 7.71 -5.91 9.26
C PRO A 11 7.54 -5.73 7.76
N ILE A 12 6.35 -5.28 7.35
CA ILE A 12 6.00 -5.12 5.95
C ILE A 12 5.41 -3.75 5.63
N ILE A 13 5.66 -3.29 4.41
CA ILE A 13 4.99 -2.15 3.78
C ILE A 13 4.27 -2.67 2.54
N PHE A 14 3.02 -2.26 2.35
CA PHE A 14 2.26 -2.57 1.14
C PHE A 14 2.30 -1.39 0.17
N ASP A 15 2.67 -1.63 -1.09
CA ASP A 15 2.51 -0.67 -2.19
C ASP A 15 1.40 -1.16 -3.13
N VAL A 16 0.25 -0.48 -3.07
CA VAL A 16 -1.02 -0.97 -3.62
C VAL A 16 -1.64 0.03 -4.59
N ASP A 17 -2.48 -0.46 -5.49
CA ASP A 17 -3.39 0.31 -6.34
C ASP A 17 -4.84 -0.09 -6.06
N THR A 18 -5.17 -0.21 -4.76
CA THR A 18 -6.30 -0.96 -4.19
C THR A 18 -7.50 -1.21 -5.11
N GLY A 19 -7.47 -2.39 -5.72
CA GLY A 19 -8.59 -3.11 -6.32
C GLY A 19 -9.15 -4.20 -5.39
N ILE A 20 -10.07 -5.01 -5.93
CA ILE A 20 -10.69 -6.18 -5.28
C ILE A 20 -9.64 -7.12 -4.64
N ASP A 21 -8.62 -7.52 -5.38
CA ASP A 21 -7.58 -8.48 -4.94
C ASP A 21 -6.60 -7.86 -3.94
N ASP A 22 -6.22 -6.59 -4.12
CA ASP A 22 -5.46 -5.85 -3.10
C ASP A 22 -6.23 -5.80 -1.76
N ALA A 23 -7.53 -5.50 -1.80
CA ALA A 23 -8.36 -5.46 -0.60
C ALA A 23 -8.38 -6.82 0.12
N MET A 24 -8.38 -7.93 -0.62
CA MET A 24 -8.23 -9.27 -0.07
C MET A 24 -6.85 -9.49 0.55
N ALA A 25 -5.76 -9.07 -0.13
CA ALA A 25 -4.40 -9.18 0.38
C ALA A 25 -4.20 -8.37 1.67
N MET A 26 -4.77 -7.16 1.73
CA MET A 26 -4.81 -6.33 2.94
C MET A 26 -5.53 -7.05 4.08
N ALA A 27 -6.75 -7.56 3.84
CA ALA A 27 -7.52 -8.26 4.86
C ALA A 27 -6.79 -9.51 5.37
N TYR A 28 -6.13 -10.25 4.48
CA TYR A 28 -5.32 -11.41 4.84
C TYR A 28 -4.15 -11.00 5.73
N ALA A 29 -3.32 -10.04 5.29
CA ALA A 29 -2.13 -9.63 6.02
C ALA A 29 -2.45 -9.00 7.39
N LEU A 30 -3.53 -8.22 7.50
CA LEU A 30 -3.96 -7.57 8.74
C LEU A 30 -4.53 -8.53 9.80
N ASN A 31 -4.76 -9.79 9.42
CA ASN A 31 -5.20 -10.87 10.32
C ASN A 31 -4.15 -11.99 10.45
N SER A 32 -2.97 -11.80 9.87
CA SER A 32 -1.84 -12.72 9.94
C SER A 32 -1.02 -12.41 11.20
N PRO A 33 -0.95 -13.30 12.19
CA PRO A 33 -0.21 -13.05 13.43
C PRO A 33 1.30 -12.95 13.23
N GLU A 34 1.84 -13.38 12.09
CA GLU A 34 3.26 -13.33 11.76
C GLU A 34 3.70 -12.01 11.09
N LEU A 35 2.78 -11.09 10.77
CA LEU A 35 3.07 -9.86 10.04
C LEU A 35 2.87 -8.60 10.90
N GLU A 36 3.84 -7.69 10.85
CA GLU A 36 3.69 -6.32 11.35
C GLU A 36 3.49 -5.39 10.15
N VAL A 37 2.24 -5.01 9.87
CA VAL A 37 1.93 -4.07 8.77
C VAL A 37 2.24 -2.64 9.23
N LEU A 38 3.34 -2.09 8.73
CA LEU A 38 3.84 -0.76 9.12
C LEU A 38 3.06 0.38 8.46
N GLY A 39 2.59 0.16 7.25
CA GLY A 39 1.94 1.20 6.46
C GLY A 39 1.56 0.74 5.07
N PHE A 40 0.75 1.57 4.41
CA PHE A 40 0.37 1.42 3.02
C PHE A 40 0.85 2.63 2.22
N THR A 41 1.36 2.38 1.03
CA THR A 41 1.59 3.38 0.00
C THR A 41 0.67 3.09 -1.17
N THR A 42 0.09 4.14 -1.75
CA THR A 42 -0.88 3.99 -2.85
C THR A 42 -0.31 4.51 -4.15
N CYS A 43 -0.73 3.91 -5.26
CA CYS A 43 -0.36 4.34 -6.60
C CYS A 43 -1.54 4.19 -7.58
N PHE A 44 -1.37 4.75 -8.78
CA PHE A 44 -2.27 4.47 -9.90
C PHE A 44 -2.14 3.01 -10.35
N GLY A 45 -3.21 2.43 -10.90
CA GLY A 45 -3.14 1.13 -11.57
C GLY A 45 -4.52 0.58 -11.92
N ASN A 46 -5.16 -0.13 -11.00
CA ASN A 46 -6.56 -0.57 -11.10
C ASN A 46 -7.52 0.63 -11.13
N VAL A 47 -7.18 1.69 -10.41
CA VAL A 47 -7.90 2.97 -10.32
C VAL A 47 -6.91 4.15 -10.29
N PRO A 48 -7.35 5.41 -10.46
CA PRO A 48 -6.53 6.59 -10.13
C PRO A 48 -6.00 6.53 -8.70
N VAL A 49 -4.83 7.12 -8.44
CA VAL A 49 -4.22 7.07 -7.10
C VAL A 49 -5.13 7.61 -6.00
N VAL A 50 -5.89 8.68 -6.27
CA VAL A 50 -6.84 9.25 -5.28
C VAL A 50 -7.94 8.25 -4.90
N GLU A 51 -8.42 7.48 -5.88
CA GLU A 51 -9.40 6.42 -5.64
C GLU A 51 -8.75 5.20 -4.96
N SER A 52 -7.51 4.86 -5.30
CA SER A 52 -6.74 3.83 -4.59
C SER A 52 -6.57 4.21 -3.12
N THR A 53 -6.15 5.45 -2.82
CA THR A 53 -6.06 5.99 -1.46
C THR A 53 -7.40 5.90 -0.74
N ARG A 54 -8.50 6.33 -1.38
CA ARG A 54 -9.85 6.20 -0.82
C ARG A 54 -10.21 4.74 -0.54
N ASN A 55 -9.90 3.82 -1.45
CA ASN A 55 -10.18 2.39 -1.31
C ASN A 55 -9.37 1.76 -0.18
N THR A 56 -8.07 2.01 -0.09
CA THR A 56 -7.22 1.54 1.01
C THR A 56 -7.78 1.99 2.36
N LEU A 57 -8.15 3.27 2.47
CA LEU A 57 -8.75 3.83 3.68
C LEU A 57 -10.10 3.18 4.01
N ALA A 58 -10.97 2.98 3.02
CA ALA A 58 -12.25 2.30 3.22
C ALA A 58 -12.08 0.85 3.71
N VAL A 59 -11.11 0.11 3.16
CA VAL A 59 -10.77 -1.25 3.61
C VAL A 59 -10.27 -1.23 5.06
N LEU A 60 -9.36 -0.33 5.41
CA LEU A 60 -8.85 -0.21 6.78
C LEU A 60 -9.96 0.15 7.78
N GLU A 61 -10.83 1.09 7.43
CA GLU A 61 -11.96 1.50 8.28
C GLU A 61 -12.95 0.34 8.46
N LYS A 62 -13.27 -0.40 7.39
CA LYS A 62 -14.11 -1.60 7.46
C LYS A 62 -13.53 -2.68 8.36
N LEU A 63 -12.21 -2.83 8.38
CA LEU A 63 -11.48 -3.78 9.22
C LEU A 63 -11.17 -3.23 10.64
N ASN A 64 -11.66 -2.04 10.98
CA ASN A 64 -11.39 -1.36 12.24
C ASN A 64 -9.87 -1.22 12.53
N ARG A 65 -9.08 -0.87 11.51
CA ARG A 65 -7.63 -0.66 11.62
C ARG A 65 -7.29 0.81 11.39
N ARG A 66 -6.25 1.29 12.08
CA ARG A 66 -5.70 2.64 11.94
C ARG A 66 -4.20 2.54 11.64
N ILE A 67 -3.89 2.28 10.38
CA ILE A 67 -2.52 2.13 9.87
C ILE A 67 -2.27 3.30 8.90
N PRO A 68 -1.07 3.91 8.90
CA PRO A 68 -0.82 5.06 8.05
C PRO A 68 -0.88 4.68 6.56
N VAL A 69 -1.47 5.58 5.77
CA VAL A 69 -1.59 5.45 4.31
C VAL A 69 -0.99 6.69 3.68
N PHE A 70 -0.02 6.53 2.79
CA PHE A 70 0.65 7.64 2.09
C PHE A 70 0.32 7.60 0.61
N GLU A 71 -0.24 8.71 0.11
CA GLU A 71 -0.51 8.86 -1.31
C GLU A 71 0.79 8.96 -2.11
N GLY A 72 0.87 8.21 -3.21
CA GLY A 72 2.04 8.13 -4.07
C GLY A 72 1.80 8.61 -5.49
N ALA A 73 2.39 7.89 -6.44
CA ALA A 73 2.42 8.30 -7.85
C ALA A 73 1.03 8.24 -8.51
N ASP A 74 0.70 9.27 -9.29
CA ASP A 74 -0.54 9.36 -10.09
C ASP A 74 -0.36 8.97 -11.57
N GLN A 75 0.87 8.68 -11.99
CA GLN A 75 1.26 8.42 -13.38
C GLN A 75 2.57 7.64 -13.50
N THR A 76 2.83 7.07 -14.68
CA THR A 76 4.06 6.32 -14.94
C THR A 76 5.32 7.18 -14.80
N LEU A 77 6.39 6.59 -14.25
CA LEU A 77 7.69 7.25 -14.05
C LEU A 77 8.24 7.93 -15.33
N VAL A 78 8.09 7.27 -16.48
CA VAL A 78 8.56 7.76 -17.77
C VAL A 78 7.36 8.27 -18.57
N ARG A 79 7.45 9.49 -19.09
CA ARG A 79 6.43 10.17 -19.94
C ARG A 79 5.09 10.49 -19.25
N GLY A 80 4.93 10.27 -17.94
CA GLY A 80 3.75 10.72 -17.19
C GLY A 80 2.41 10.24 -17.76
N ARG A 81 2.35 8.99 -18.23
CA ARG A 81 1.14 8.48 -18.88
C ARG A 81 0.13 8.07 -17.82
N LYS A 82 -1.09 8.58 -17.93
CA LYS A 82 -2.26 8.06 -17.23
C LYS A 82 -2.85 6.93 -18.07
N LYS A 83 -2.91 5.72 -17.50
CA LYS A 83 -3.46 4.54 -18.20
C LYS A 83 -4.99 4.62 -18.23
N LYS A 84 -5.61 3.90 -19.17
CA LYS A 84 -7.02 3.53 -19.02
C LYS A 84 -7.11 2.51 -17.89
N TYR A 85 -7.93 2.80 -16.89
CA TYR A 85 -8.12 1.95 -15.71
C TYR A 85 -9.04 0.76 -16.04
N PRO A 86 -8.74 -0.46 -15.57
CA PRO A 86 -9.51 -1.68 -15.87
C PRO A 86 -10.83 -1.77 -15.09
N LYS A 87 -11.74 -0.79 -15.29
CA LYS A 87 -13.06 -0.74 -14.64
C LYS A 87 -13.93 -1.97 -14.89
N HIS A 88 -13.74 -2.65 -16.03
CA HIS A 88 -14.43 -3.90 -16.35
C HIS A 88 -14.02 -5.07 -15.44
N VAL A 89 -12.89 -4.96 -14.73
CA VAL A 89 -12.41 -5.94 -13.75
C VAL A 89 -12.76 -5.51 -12.33
N HIS A 90 -12.47 -4.25 -11.98
CA HIS A 90 -12.56 -3.77 -10.59
C HIS A 90 -13.80 -2.92 -10.28
N GLY A 91 -14.69 -2.69 -11.25
CA GLY A 91 -15.84 -1.80 -11.10
C GLY A 91 -15.49 -0.32 -11.25
N GLU A 92 -16.52 0.52 -11.15
CA GLU A 92 -16.40 1.98 -11.22
C GLU A 92 -15.77 2.58 -9.95
N ASP A 93 -15.90 1.90 -8.81
CA ASP A 93 -15.35 2.30 -7.51
C ASP A 93 -13.98 1.65 -7.21
N GLY A 94 -13.52 0.71 -8.04
CA GLY A 94 -12.33 -0.11 -7.81
C GLY A 94 -12.52 -1.30 -6.86
N LEU A 95 -13.68 -1.46 -6.23
CA LEU A 95 -13.99 -2.50 -5.25
C LEU A 95 -15.21 -3.34 -5.68
N GLY A 96 -15.39 -3.53 -6.98
CA GLY A 96 -16.47 -4.35 -7.53
C GLY A 96 -17.86 -3.71 -7.42
N ASN A 97 -17.93 -2.38 -7.35
CA ASN A 97 -19.15 -1.60 -7.09
C ASN A 97 -19.80 -1.91 -5.74
N THR A 98 -18.99 -2.27 -4.74
CA THR A 98 -19.47 -2.66 -3.40
C THR A 98 -19.23 -1.60 -2.33
N LEU A 99 -18.51 -0.52 -2.64
CA LEU A 99 -18.31 0.57 -1.71
C LEU A 99 -19.63 1.30 -1.46
N GLN A 100 -20.04 1.33 -0.19
CA GLN A 100 -21.31 1.93 0.26
C GLN A 100 -21.13 3.17 1.14
N PHE A 101 -19.89 3.57 1.41
CA PHE A 101 -19.57 4.68 2.30
C PHE A 101 -18.25 5.35 1.90
N GLU A 102 -18.07 6.59 2.33
CA GLU A 102 -16.81 7.31 2.22
C GLU A 102 -16.02 7.19 3.53
N PRO A 103 -14.72 6.84 3.50
CA PRO A 103 -13.93 6.70 4.71
C PRO A 103 -13.78 8.04 5.45
N THR A 104 -13.92 7.98 6.76
CA THR A 104 -13.69 9.12 7.66
C THR A 104 -12.21 9.29 7.99
N ILE A 105 -11.44 8.19 8.00
CA ILE A 105 -9.99 8.24 8.19
C ILE A 105 -9.30 8.95 7.01
N LYS A 106 -8.19 9.63 7.30
CA LYS A 106 -7.44 10.42 6.32
C LYS A 106 -6.07 9.81 6.07
N ALA A 107 -5.60 9.95 4.84
CA ALA A 107 -4.22 9.67 4.49
C ALA A 107 -3.26 10.52 5.34
N SER A 108 -2.10 9.95 5.64
CA SER A 108 -1.00 10.63 6.32
C SER A 108 -0.40 11.71 5.42
N GLN A 109 0.11 12.78 6.02
CA GLN A 109 0.83 13.82 5.28
C GLN A 109 2.20 13.31 4.85
N GLY A 110 2.61 13.64 3.62
CA GLY A 110 3.87 13.20 3.03
C GLY A 110 3.64 12.51 1.68
N ASN A 111 4.68 11.85 1.16
CA ASN A 111 4.61 11.08 -0.09
C ASN A 111 5.08 9.64 0.15
N ALA A 112 4.47 8.70 -0.56
CA ALA A 112 4.80 7.27 -0.51
C ALA A 112 6.31 6.95 -0.59
N ALA A 113 7.05 7.59 -1.49
CA ALA A 113 8.48 7.32 -1.68
C ALA A 113 9.29 7.70 -0.43
N ASP A 114 8.93 8.79 0.25
CA ASP A 114 9.62 9.22 1.47
C ASP A 114 9.31 8.30 2.64
N PHE A 115 8.05 7.90 2.78
CA PHE A 115 7.67 6.90 3.78
C PHE A 115 8.46 5.59 3.60
N ILE A 116 8.59 5.08 2.37
CA ILE A 116 9.39 3.88 2.09
C ILE A 116 10.85 4.08 2.51
N ILE A 117 11.46 5.20 2.13
CA ILE A 117 12.86 5.51 2.47
C ILE A 117 13.06 5.56 3.99
N ASP A 118 12.17 6.25 4.69
CA ASP A 118 12.27 6.44 6.14
C ASP A 118 12.11 5.11 6.88
N GLN A 119 11.15 4.27 6.49
CA GLN A 119 10.96 2.95 7.09
C GLN A 119 12.18 2.04 6.86
N VAL A 120 12.66 1.92 5.61
CA VAL A 120 13.83 1.09 5.28
C VAL A 120 15.07 1.55 6.05
N LYS A 121 15.30 2.87 6.14
CA LYS A 121 16.43 3.41 6.93
C LYS A 121 16.28 3.18 8.43
N SER A 122 15.06 3.18 8.96
CA SER A 122 14.81 2.99 10.39
C SER A 122 14.96 1.53 10.85
N ARG A 123 14.78 0.57 9.94
CA ARG A 123 14.88 -0.88 10.20
C ARG A 123 15.64 -1.60 9.08
N PRO A 124 16.95 -1.34 8.94
CA PRO A 124 17.74 -1.91 7.86
C PRO A 124 17.75 -3.44 7.93
N HIS A 125 17.58 -4.09 6.79
CA HIS A 125 17.52 -5.53 6.55
C HIS A 125 16.30 -6.25 7.15
N GLU A 126 15.32 -5.52 7.68
CA GLU A 126 14.12 -6.11 8.27
C GLU A 126 12.88 -5.91 7.38
N ILE A 127 12.77 -4.77 6.70
CA ILE A 127 11.56 -4.39 5.95
C ILE A 127 11.38 -5.25 4.71
N THR A 128 10.20 -5.86 4.57
CA THR A 128 9.75 -6.44 3.30
C THR A 128 8.71 -5.54 2.65
N ILE A 129 8.98 -5.09 1.42
CA ILE A 129 8.01 -4.33 0.64
C ILE A 129 7.20 -5.29 -0.23
N VAL A 130 5.89 -5.33 -0.01
CA VAL A 130 4.93 -6.09 -0.79
C VAL A 130 4.32 -5.15 -1.83
N ALA A 131 4.93 -5.10 -3.00
CA ALA A 131 4.47 -4.26 -4.11
C ALA A 131 3.54 -5.04 -5.03
N VAL A 132 2.25 -4.73 -4.96
CA VAL A 132 1.18 -5.38 -5.73
C VAL A 132 0.56 -4.45 -6.78
N GLY A 133 0.87 -3.15 -6.74
CA GLY A 133 0.59 -2.21 -7.81
C GLY A 133 1.80 -1.90 -8.72
N PRO A 134 1.68 -0.91 -9.63
CA PRO A 134 2.80 -0.43 -10.42
C PRO A 134 3.97 0.08 -9.55
N LEU A 135 5.19 -0.39 -9.85
CA LEU A 135 6.43 -0.12 -9.10
C LEU A 135 6.94 1.34 -9.14
N THR A 136 6.09 2.32 -9.44
CA THR A 136 6.48 3.72 -9.59
C THR A 136 6.95 4.31 -8.26
N ASN A 137 6.26 4.03 -7.15
CA ASN A 137 6.68 4.49 -5.82
C ASN A 137 8.04 3.91 -5.43
N ILE A 138 8.24 2.61 -5.67
CA ILE A 138 9.52 1.93 -5.41
C ILE A 138 10.65 2.54 -6.25
N ALA A 139 10.41 2.75 -7.54
CA ALA A 139 11.39 3.35 -8.42
C ALA A 139 11.72 4.80 -8.03
N LEU A 140 10.73 5.59 -7.57
CA LEU A 140 10.94 6.93 -7.05
C LEU A 140 11.75 6.93 -5.74
N ALA A 141 11.47 5.99 -4.83
CA ALA A 141 12.22 5.81 -3.58
C ALA A 141 13.70 5.49 -3.86
N ILE A 142 13.96 4.51 -4.74
CA ILE A 142 15.33 4.15 -5.16
C ILE A 142 16.01 5.32 -5.86
N LYS A 143 15.31 6.03 -6.76
CA LYS A 143 15.88 7.19 -7.47
C LYS A 143 16.26 8.32 -6.50
N LYS A 144 15.45 8.55 -5.45
CA LYS A 144 15.68 9.60 -4.45
C LYS A 144 16.75 9.21 -3.44
N ALA A 145 16.81 7.94 -3.02
CA ALA A 145 17.80 7.45 -2.06
C ALA A 145 18.35 6.07 -2.49
N PRO A 146 19.29 6.00 -3.45
CA PRO A 146 19.81 4.71 -3.96
C PRO A 146 20.41 3.80 -2.88
N THR A 147 20.89 4.37 -1.78
CA THR A 147 21.48 3.65 -0.66
C THR A 147 20.51 2.70 0.05
N ILE A 148 19.19 2.87 -0.11
CA ILE A 148 18.19 1.97 0.51
C ILE A 148 18.23 0.56 -0.08
N MET A 149 18.78 0.38 -1.30
CA MET A 149 18.88 -0.95 -1.93
C MET A 149 19.86 -1.89 -1.22
N SER A 150 20.77 -1.34 -0.42
CA SER A 150 21.73 -2.10 0.38
C SER A 150 21.34 -2.18 1.86
N LEU A 151 20.12 -1.78 2.21
CA LEU A 151 19.58 -1.80 3.56
C LEU A 151 18.44 -2.82 3.65
#